data_AF-A0AAJ0QTF1-F1
#
_entry.id   AF-A0AAJ0QTF1-F1
#
_cell.length_a   1.000
_cell.length_b   1.000
_cell.length_c   1.000
_cell.angle_alpha   90.00
_cell.angle_beta   90.00
_cell.angle_gamma   90.00
#
_symmetry.space_group_name_H-M   'P 1'
#
loop_
_entity.id
_entity.type
_entity.pdbx_description
1 polymer ?
#
loop_
_entity_poly.entity_id
_entity_poly.type
_entity_poly.pdbx_seq_one_letter_code
_entity_poly.pdbx_strand_id
1 'polypeptide(L)'
;MLEWCREEGLEPPRMYAAGFPHANCGGGCVRAGHGQFKLLYEQNPERFSYWEQKEQELRDYLEKDVAILRDRRGGKSTPLPLSVFRRRLEGEPELVDADDIGGCGCFVDAARRRFRRRWN
;
A
#
# COMPACT_ATOMS: atom_id res chain seq x y z
N MET A 1 -13.27 -8.53 15.89
CA MET A 1 -12.57 -7.32 16.42
C MET A 1 -13.43 -6.07 16.22
N LEU A 2 -13.75 -5.66 14.99
CA LEU A 2 -14.61 -4.46 14.79
C LEU A 2 -16.00 -4.62 15.42
N GLU A 3 -16.59 -5.81 15.34
CA GLU A 3 -17.85 -6.15 16.00
C GLU A 3 -17.73 -6.03 17.53
N TRP A 4 -16.71 -6.67 18.12
CA TRP A 4 -16.40 -6.51 19.54
C TRP A 4 -16.24 -5.05 19.97
N CYS A 5 -15.54 -4.21 19.19
CA CYS A 5 -15.46 -2.78 19.49
C CYS A 5 -16.85 -2.13 19.58
N ARG A 6 -17.77 -2.45 18.66
CA ARG A 6 -19.13 -1.89 18.67
C ARG A 6 -19.95 -2.41 19.85
N GLU A 7 -19.79 -3.68 20.23
CA GLU A 7 -20.45 -4.27 21.41
C GLU A 7 -20.04 -3.55 22.70
N GLU A 8 -18.79 -3.11 22.79
CA GLU A 8 -18.26 -2.28 23.89
C GLU A 8 -18.64 -0.79 23.76
N GLY A 9 -19.47 -0.41 22.78
CA GLY A 9 -19.90 0.97 22.55
C GLY A 9 -18.84 1.88 21.90
N LEU A 10 -17.79 1.30 21.31
CA LEU A 10 -16.76 2.05 20.58
C LEU A 10 -17.10 2.15 19.10
N GLU A 11 -17.03 3.35 18.55
CA GLU A 11 -17.14 3.56 17.10
C GLU A 11 -15.78 3.32 16.42
N PRO A 12 -15.67 2.33 15.51
CA PRO A 12 -14.41 2.09 14.82
C PRO A 12 -14.04 3.25 13.87
N PRO A 13 -12.75 3.43 13.56
CA PRO A 13 -12.32 4.43 12.58
C PRO A 13 -13.06 4.31 11.24
N ARG A 14 -13.55 5.44 10.71
CA ARG A 14 -14.30 5.53 9.43
C ARG A 14 -13.61 4.84 8.24
N MET A 15 -12.28 4.71 8.29
CA MET A 15 -11.49 4.06 7.24
C MET A 15 -11.82 2.57 7.08
N TYR A 16 -12.20 1.86 8.16
CA TYR A 16 -12.63 0.47 8.05
C TYR A 16 -13.95 0.35 7.29
N ALA A 17 -14.89 1.27 7.51
CA ALA A 17 -16.14 1.35 6.74
C ALA A 17 -15.89 1.70 5.27
N ALA A 18 -14.85 2.49 5.00
CA ALA A 18 -14.34 2.76 3.66
C ALA A 18 -13.57 1.58 3.03
N GLY A 19 -13.50 0.41 3.66
CA GLY A 19 -12.86 -0.78 3.09
C GLY A 19 -11.33 -0.80 3.18
N PHE A 20 -10.70 0.15 3.90
CA PHE A 20 -9.28 0.05 4.18
C PHE A 20 -9.00 -1.12 5.15
N PRO A 21 -7.96 -1.92 4.90
CA PRO A 21 -7.57 -3.04 5.78
C PRO A 21 -7.11 -2.55 7.17
N HIS A 22 -6.63 -1.31 7.25
CA HIS A 22 -6.13 -0.67 8.45
C HIS A 22 -6.22 0.85 8.34
N ALA A 23 -6.48 1.52 9.47
CA ALA A 23 -6.67 2.96 9.55
C ALA A 23 -5.37 3.76 9.76
N ASN A 24 -4.28 3.39 9.07
CA ASN A 24 -2.97 4.01 9.24
C ASN A 24 -2.71 5.10 8.18
N CYS A 25 -2.06 6.20 8.59
CA CYS A 25 -1.55 7.26 7.70
C CYS A 25 -2.62 7.85 6.75
N GLY A 26 -3.89 7.83 7.16
CA GLY A 26 -5.01 8.26 6.32
C GLY A 26 -5.19 7.46 5.02
N GLY A 27 -4.61 6.26 4.93
CA GLY A 27 -4.67 5.38 3.76
C GLY A 27 -3.37 5.32 2.96
N GLY A 28 -2.43 6.25 3.18
CA GLY A 28 -1.13 6.26 2.49
C GLY A 28 0.00 5.62 3.29
N CYS A 29 -0.26 4.52 4.01
CA CYS A 29 0.77 3.81 4.76
C CYS A 29 1.91 3.39 3.81
N VAL A 30 3.15 3.74 4.12
CA VAL A 30 4.33 3.40 3.28
C VAL A 30 4.64 1.90 3.22
N ARG A 31 3.96 1.09 4.04
CA ARG A 31 4.02 -0.38 4.02
C ARG A 31 2.79 -1.02 3.36
N ALA A 32 1.87 -0.21 2.84
CA ALA A 32 0.75 -0.70 2.07
C ALA A 32 1.20 -1.09 0.66
N GLY A 33 0.38 -1.88 -0.02
CA GLY A 33 0.61 -2.30 -1.39
C GLY A 33 -0.25 -1.55 -2.39
N HIS A 34 -0.21 -2.03 -3.63
CA HIS A 34 -0.96 -1.47 -4.77
C HIS A 34 -2.46 -1.38 -4.49
N GLY A 35 -3.08 -2.42 -3.91
CA GLY A 35 -4.52 -2.44 -3.63
C GLY A 35 -4.98 -1.33 -2.70
N GLN A 36 -4.24 -1.06 -1.62
CA GLN A 36 -4.60 0.04 -0.72
C GLN A 36 -4.38 1.42 -1.36
N PHE A 37 -3.29 1.61 -2.11
CA PHE A 37 -3.08 2.89 -2.80
C PHE A 37 -4.07 3.11 -3.95
N LYS A 38 -4.54 2.05 -4.62
CA LYS A 38 -5.68 2.09 -5.54
C LYS A 38 -6.95 2.53 -4.82
N LEU A 39 -7.27 1.91 -3.68
CA LEU A 39 -8.42 2.31 -2.86
C LEU A 39 -8.32 3.77 -2.39
N LEU A 40 -7.12 4.23 -2.02
CA LEU A 40 -6.88 5.63 -1.66
C LEU A 40 -7.13 6.57 -2.84
N TYR A 41 -6.65 6.22 -4.03
CA TYR A 41 -6.90 6.99 -5.26
C TYR A 41 -8.40 7.12 -5.55
N GLU A 42 -9.15 6.03 -5.41
CA GLU A 42 -10.59 5.98 -5.68
C GLU A 42 -11.42 6.75 -4.64
N GLN A 43 -11.08 6.66 -3.36
CA GLN A 43 -11.89 7.26 -2.28
C GLN A 43 -11.43 8.66 -1.86
N ASN A 44 -10.16 8.99 -2.06
CA ASN A 44 -9.61 10.26 -1.66
C ASN A 44 -8.44 10.67 -2.59
N PRO A 45 -8.76 11.08 -3.84
CA PRO A 45 -7.76 11.43 -4.83
C PRO A 45 -6.88 12.62 -4.40
N GLU A 46 -7.41 13.56 -3.62
CA GLU A 46 -6.64 14.66 -3.03
C GLU A 46 -5.54 14.14 -2.10
N ARG A 47 -5.89 13.21 -1.20
CA ARG A 47 -4.91 12.59 -0.31
C ARG A 47 -3.94 11.69 -1.07
N PHE A 48 -4.37 10.97 -2.11
CA PHE A 48 -3.44 10.27 -2.99
C PHE A 48 -2.43 11.25 -3.61
N SER A 49 -2.90 12.37 -4.16
CA SER A 49 -2.05 13.41 -4.77
C SER A 49 -1.06 14.02 -3.78
N TYR A 50 -1.47 14.24 -2.53
CA TYR A 50 -0.57 14.64 -1.45
C TYR A 50 0.58 13.62 -1.25
N TRP A 51 0.27 12.33 -1.22
CA TRP A 51 1.30 11.29 -1.10
C TRP A 51 2.20 11.19 -2.34
N GLU A 52 1.65 11.35 -3.54
CA GLU A 52 2.42 11.43 -4.80
C GLU A 52 3.42 12.60 -4.74
N GLN A 53 2.98 13.78 -4.30
CA GLN A 53 3.84 14.95 -4.14
C GLN A 53 4.92 14.73 -3.08
N LYS A 54 4.56 14.20 -1.89
CA LYS A 54 5.54 13.93 -0.81
C LYS A 54 6.55 12.86 -1.17
N GLU A 55 6.16 11.85 -1.94
CA GLU A 55 7.09 10.88 -2.49
C GLU A 55 8.08 11.56 -3.45
N GLN A 56 7.61 12.43 -4.34
CA GLN A 56 8.49 13.15 -5.26
C GLN A 56 9.45 14.08 -4.53
N GLU A 57 8.97 14.88 -3.56
CA GLU A 57 9.81 15.73 -2.71
C GLU A 57 10.93 14.92 -2.02
N LEU A 58 10.60 13.73 -1.51
CA LEU A 58 11.57 12.85 -0.86
C LEU A 58 12.60 12.27 -1.85
N ARG A 59 12.16 11.88 -3.05
CA ARG A 59 13.04 11.39 -4.12
C ARG A 59 14.04 12.45 -4.54
N ASP A 60 13.57 13.68 -4.70
CA ASP A 60 14.39 14.84 -5.07
C ASP A 60 15.40 15.16 -3.96
N TYR A 61 14.95 15.18 -2.70
CA TYR A 61 15.82 15.42 -1.54
C TYR A 61 16.90 14.35 -1.36
N LEU A 62 16.57 13.08 -1.59
CA LEU A 62 17.50 11.97 -1.40
C LEU A 62 18.43 11.74 -2.61
N GLU A 63 18.10 12.31 -3.76
CA GLU A 63 18.75 12.04 -5.05
C GLU A 63 18.84 10.53 -5.35
N LYS A 64 17.77 9.80 -5.03
CA LYS A 64 17.73 8.33 -5.11
C LYS A 64 16.47 7.84 -5.80
N ASP A 65 16.62 6.75 -6.55
CA ASP A 65 15.49 6.02 -7.09
C ASP A 65 14.83 5.14 -6.02
N VAL A 66 13.98 5.77 -5.20
CA VAL A 66 13.20 5.11 -4.14
C VAL A 66 11.72 5.42 -4.29
N ALA A 67 10.86 4.44 -4.02
CA ALA A 67 9.42 4.62 -4.09
C ALA A 67 8.73 3.83 -2.98
N ILE A 68 7.53 4.26 -2.62
CA ILE A 68 6.63 3.61 -1.68
C ILE A 68 6.22 2.25 -2.24
N LEU A 69 5.82 2.19 -3.51
CA LEU A 69 5.40 0.96 -4.17
C LEU A 69 6.55 0.28 -4.93
N ARG A 70 6.33 -0.98 -5.28
CA ARG A 70 7.30 -1.81 -5.99
C ARG A 70 6.63 -2.53 -7.15
N ASP A 71 7.21 -2.40 -8.33
CA ASP A 71 6.88 -3.26 -9.46
C ASP A 71 7.60 -4.60 -9.28
N ARG A 72 6.85 -5.70 -9.24
CA ARG A 72 7.37 -7.06 -9.05
C ARG A 72 7.25 -7.94 -10.29
N ARG A 73 6.86 -7.37 -11.43
CA ARG A 73 6.70 -8.09 -12.69
C ARG A 73 8.05 -8.60 -13.20
N GLY A 74 8.05 -9.74 -13.89
CA GLY A 74 9.27 -10.31 -14.48
C GLY A 74 10.31 -10.80 -13.47
N GLY A 75 9.90 -11.08 -12.22
CA GLY A 75 10.78 -11.65 -11.18
C GLY A 75 11.80 -10.67 -10.59
N LYS A 76 11.73 -9.38 -10.95
CA LYS A 76 12.56 -8.31 -10.40
C LYS A 76 11.68 -7.34 -9.61
N SER A 77 12.22 -6.79 -8.53
CA SER A 77 11.55 -5.77 -7.70
C SER A 77 12.19 -4.42 -7.95
N THR A 78 11.49 -3.52 -8.65
CA THR A 78 11.95 -2.15 -8.92
C THR A 78 11.05 -1.12 -8.24
N PRO A 79 11.56 0.05 -7.87
CA PRO A 79 10.74 1.17 -7.40
C PRO A 79 9.59 1.47 -8.38
N LEU A 80 8.40 1.70 -7.86
CA LEU A 80 7.24 2.16 -8.63
C LEU A 80 6.71 3.45 -7.99
N PRO A 81 7.11 4.62 -8.49
CA PRO A 81 6.61 5.89 -7.97
C PRO A 81 5.09 5.99 -8.13
N LEU A 82 4.41 6.67 -7.21
CA LEU A 82 2.97 6.91 -7.22
C LEU A 82 2.52 7.65 -8.48
N SER A 83 3.38 8.49 -9.07
CA SER A 83 3.11 9.15 -10.34
C SER A 83 3.02 8.17 -11.52
N VAL A 84 3.87 7.13 -11.52
CA VAL A 84 3.81 6.04 -12.50
C VAL A 84 2.64 5.11 -12.19
N PHE A 85 2.40 4.82 -10.91
CA PHE A 85 1.27 4.02 -10.46
C PHE A 85 -0.08 4.64 -10.88
N ARG A 86 -0.24 5.96 -10.72
CA ARG A 86 -1.43 6.69 -11.16
C ARG A 86 -1.66 6.59 -12.66
N ARG A 87 -0.62 6.75 -13.47
CA ARG A 87 -0.72 6.54 -14.94
C ARG A 87 -1.19 5.13 -15.29
N ARG A 88 -0.77 4.11 -14.53
CA ARG A 88 -1.26 2.73 -14.70
C ARG A 88 -2.74 2.61 -14.33
N LEU A 89 -3.16 3.21 -13.21
CA LEU A 89 -4.59 3.23 -12.84
C LEU A 89 -5.46 3.87 -13.92
N GLU A 90 -4.96 4.92 -14.58
CA GLU A 90 -5.68 5.67 -15.61
C GLU A 90 -5.68 4.98 -16.99
N GLY A 91 -4.61 4.26 -17.37
CA GLY A 91 -4.42 3.76 -18.73
C GLY A 91 -4.18 2.26 -18.89
N GLU A 92 -3.59 1.60 -17.89
CA GLU A 92 -3.17 0.19 -17.94
C GLU A 92 -3.47 -0.51 -16.59
N PRO A 93 -4.74 -0.53 -16.13
CA PRO A 93 -5.10 -0.99 -14.79
C PRO A 93 -4.79 -2.47 -14.55
N GLU A 94 -4.69 -3.28 -15.60
CA GLU A 94 -4.25 -4.69 -15.54
C GLU A 94 -2.82 -4.86 -15.01
N LEU A 95 -2.02 -3.80 -15.00
CA LEU A 95 -0.67 -3.79 -14.42
C LEU A 95 -0.66 -3.54 -12.90
N VAL A 96 -1.83 -3.30 -12.30
CA VAL A 96 -2.01 -3.04 -10.88
C VAL A 96 -2.42 -4.32 -10.17
N ASP A 97 -1.60 -4.71 -9.19
CA ASP A 97 -1.89 -5.82 -8.29
C ASP A 97 -2.90 -5.39 -7.21
N ALA A 98 -4.19 -5.44 -7.53
CA ALA A 98 -5.26 -4.99 -6.63
C ALA A 98 -5.33 -5.82 -5.32
N ASP A 99 -4.76 -7.03 -5.31
CA ASP A 99 -4.72 -7.92 -4.15
C ASP A 99 -3.52 -7.67 -3.24
N ASP A 100 -2.49 -6.91 -3.69
CA ASP A 100 -1.40 -6.44 -2.84
C ASP A 100 -1.91 -5.31 -1.93
N ILE A 101 -2.61 -5.69 -0.86
CA ILE A 101 -3.09 -4.77 0.17
C ILE A 101 -1.93 -4.20 1.00
N GLY A 102 -0.86 -4.98 1.17
CA GLY A 102 0.25 -4.67 2.08
C GLY A 102 -0.13 -4.73 3.56
N GLY A 103 0.75 -4.23 4.42
CA GLY A 103 0.48 -4.17 5.87
C GLY A 103 1.70 -4.42 6.75
N CYS A 104 1.58 -4.03 8.03
CA CYS A 104 2.51 -4.43 9.08
C CYS A 104 2.17 -5.87 9.46
N GLY A 105 2.91 -6.85 8.92
CA GLY A 105 2.62 -8.28 9.00
C GLY A 105 2.66 -8.94 10.38
N CYS A 106 2.11 -8.33 11.42
CA CYS A 106 1.77 -9.03 12.65
C CYS A 106 0.70 -10.08 12.30
N PHE A 107 1.05 -11.36 12.49
CA PHE A 107 0.23 -12.57 12.28
C PHE A 107 0.11 -13.16 10.86
N VAL A 108 0.79 -12.63 9.84
CA VAL A 108 0.76 -13.20 8.46
C VAL A 108 2.01 -14.01 8.06
N ASP A 109 3.01 -14.10 8.95
CA ASP A 109 4.32 -14.71 8.65
C ASP A 109 4.41 -16.24 8.80
N ALA A 110 3.30 -16.92 9.12
CA ALA A 110 3.31 -18.38 9.27
C ALA A 110 3.56 -19.14 7.95
N ALA A 111 3.28 -18.53 6.79
CA ALA A 111 3.31 -19.21 5.50
C ALA A 111 4.61 -19.02 4.68
N ARG A 112 5.50 -18.08 5.03
CA ARG A 112 6.67 -17.73 4.18
C ARG A 112 8.00 -18.39 4.55
N ARG A 113 8.05 -19.22 5.60
CA ARG A 113 9.31 -19.83 6.11
C ARG A 113 9.60 -21.27 5.65
N ARG A 114 9.13 -21.71 4.46
CA ARG A 114 9.45 -23.08 3.97
C ARG A 114 10.49 -23.19 2.86
N PHE A 115 10.98 -22.09 2.29
CA PHE A 115 12.02 -22.15 1.26
C PHE A 115 13.10 -21.09 1.48
N ARG A 116 14.04 -21.37 2.38
CA ARG A 116 15.43 -20.86 2.34
C ARG A 116 16.22 -21.41 3.54
N ARG A 117 16.66 -22.66 3.43
CA ARG A 117 17.83 -23.16 4.16
C ARG A 117 18.69 -23.99 3.20
N ARG A 118 19.54 -23.30 2.44
CA ARG A 118 20.88 -23.78 2.11
C ARG A 118 21.68 -22.63 1.51
N TRP A 119 22.56 -22.07 2.31
CA TRP A 119 23.76 -21.39 1.83
C TRP A 119 24.90 -21.97 2.69
N ASN A 120 25.91 -22.50 1.99
CA ASN A 120 27.21 -22.87 2.54
C ASN A 120 27.91 -21.63 3.11
#